data_AF-A0A8S9W3Z7-F1
#
_entry.id   AF-A0A8S9W3Z7-F1
#
_cell.length_a   1.000
_cell.length_b   1.000
_cell.length_c   1.000
_cell.angle_alpha   90.00
_cell.angle_beta   90.00
_cell.angle_gamma   90.00
#
_symmetry.space_group_name_H-M   'P 1'
#
loop_
_entity.id
_entity.type
_entity.pdbx_description
1 polymer ?
#
loop_
_entity_poly.entity_id
_entity_poly.type
_entity_poly.pdbx_seq_one_letter_code
_entity_poly.pdbx_strand_id
1 'polypeptide(L)'
;MTTKNTGRMKGIYGIKVCPFCGGTVDYAGIAAGHIFPEAHTGQMYLCKRCGYQGSFILEADDVREIKEIEKECRQLKSAGKSKITPFRFPAGWKWFWRLILVLVVIMWIVLPAAFLFNMLA
;
A
#
# COMPACT_ATOMS: atom_id res chain seq x y z
N MET A 1 -20.52 -32.43 29.05
CA MET A 1 -20.14 -30.99 29.08
C MET A 1 -18.78 -30.89 29.76
N THR A 2 -17.71 -30.70 28.98
CA THR A 2 -16.36 -30.44 29.51
C THR A 2 -15.69 -29.44 28.58
N THR A 3 -15.74 -28.17 28.98
CA THR A 3 -15.07 -27.05 28.32
C THR A 3 -13.57 -27.11 28.63
N LYS A 4 -12.77 -27.60 27.68
CA LYS A 4 -11.30 -27.47 27.76
C LYS A 4 -10.92 -26.03 27.44
N ASN A 5 -10.67 -25.26 28.50
CA ASN A 5 -9.89 -24.02 28.45
C ASN A 5 -8.46 -24.33 27.98
N THR A 6 -8.18 -24.14 26.70
CA THR A 6 -6.81 -24.02 26.20
C THR A 6 -6.48 -22.54 26.07
N GLY A 7 -5.78 -22.01 27.08
CA GLY A 7 -5.05 -20.76 26.95
C GLY A 7 -4.04 -20.90 25.82
N ARG A 8 -4.38 -20.39 24.64
CA ARG A 8 -3.41 -20.06 23.59
C ARG A 8 -3.00 -18.62 23.81
N MET A 9 -1.70 -18.41 23.98
CA MET A 9 -1.07 -17.10 23.97
C MET A 9 -1.63 -16.30 22.78
N LYS A 10 -2.30 -15.17 23.07
CA LYS A 10 -2.76 -14.20 22.07
C LYS A 10 -1.51 -13.59 21.42
N GLY A 11 -1.04 -14.24 20.34
CA GLY A 11 -0.16 -13.57 19.39
C GLY A 11 -0.94 -12.40 18.80
N ILE A 12 -0.31 -11.22 18.78
CA ILE A 12 -0.84 -9.95 18.29
C ILE A 12 -0.90 -9.99 16.74
N TYR A 13 -1.47 -11.04 16.18
CA TYR A 13 -1.57 -11.28 14.75
C TYR A 13 -2.98 -11.80 14.49
N GLY A 14 -3.92 -10.86 14.30
CA GLY A 14 -5.26 -11.18 13.83
C GLY A 14 -5.20 -11.97 12.52
N ILE A 15 -6.25 -12.73 12.24
CA ILE A 15 -6.40 -13.47 10.99
C ILE A 15 -6.54 -12.45 9.87
N LYS A 16 -5.65 -12.52 8.87
CA LYS A 16 -5.57 -11.54 7.79
C LYS A 16 -6.57 -11.89 6.69
N VAL A 17 -7.46 -10.96 6.38
CA VAL A 17 -8.60 -11.13 5.48
C VAL A 17 -8.56 -10.08 4.38
N CYS A 18 -8.95 -10.49 3.17
CA CYS A 18 -9.03 -9.65 2.00
C CYS A 18 -10.22 -8.68 2.12
N PRO A 19 -10.00 -7.36 2.04
CA PRO A 19 -11.06 -6.36 2.17
C PRO A 19 -12.08 -6.37 1.02
N PHE A 20 -11.79 -7.11 -0.07
CA PHE A 20 -12.66 -7.13 -1.26
C PHE A 20 -13.51 -8.38 -1.38
N CYS A 21 -13.02 -9.52 -0.87
CA CYS A 21 -13.72 -10.79 -1.03
C CYS A 21 -13.87 -11.60 0.26
N GLY A 22 -13.37 -11.10 1.40
CA GLY A 22 -13.35 -11.84 2.66
C GLY A 22 -12.49 -13.10 2.63
N GLY A 23 -11.72 -13.33 1.56
CA GLY A 23 -10.83 -14.47 1.43
C GLY A 23 -9.55 -14.29 2.26
N THR A 24 -8.84 -15.39 2.50
CA THR A 24 -7.50 -15.30 3.11
C THR A 24 -6.53 -14.59 2.17
N VAL A 25 -5.59 -13.87 2.75
CA VAL A 25 -4.50 -13.20 2.03
C VAL A 25 -3.17 -13.79 2.43
N ASP A 26 -2.29 -13.96 1.44
CA ASP A 26 -0.92 -14.40 1.66
C ASP A 26 -0.02 -13.16 1.69
N TYR A 27 1.00 -13.19 2.54
CA TYR A 27 2.01 -12.15 2.56
C TYR A 27 2.87 -12.23 1.29
N ALA A 28 2.99 -11.11 0.58
CA ALA A 28 3.67 -11.01 -0.71
C ALA A 28 5.00 -10.22 -0.64
N GLY A 29 5.46 -9.87 0.56
CA GLY A 29 6.71 -9.13 0.78
C GLY A 29 6.50 -7.71 1.29
N ILE A 30 7.59 -6.93 1.38
CA ILE A 30 7.55 -5.49 1.68
C ILE A 30 7.74 -4.76 0.36
N ALA A 31 6.78 -3.91 -0.03
CA ALA A 31 6.99 -2.97 -1.12
C ALA A 31 7.36 -1.62 -0.51
N ALA A 32 8.65 -1.30 -0.50
CA ALA A 32 9.10 0.06 -0.31
C ALA A 32 8.88 0.80 -1.63
N GLY A 33 7.96 1.78 -1.64
CA GLY A 33 7.92 2.74 -2.74
C GLY A 33 9.27 3.45 -2.83
N HIS A 34 9.75 3.73 -4.04
CA HIS A 34 11.01 4.43 -4.37
C HIS A 34 11.25 5.80 -3.68
N ILE A 35 10.36 6.21 -2.78
CA ILE A 35 10.32 7.52 -2.13
C ILE A 35 11.07 7.46 -0.77
N PHE A 36 11.18 6.30 -0.13
CA PHE A 36 11.91 6.14 1.13
C PHE A 36 12.64 4.79 1.20
N PRO A 37 13.92 4.71 0.78
CA PRO A 37 14.70 3.47 0.77
C PRO A 37 14.98 2.90 2.18
N GLU A 38 14.82 3.71 3.23
CA GLU A 38 15.02 3.30 4.64
C GLU A 38 13.69 3.02 5.38
N ALA A 39 12.55 3.31 4.75
CA ALA A 39 11.25 3.13 5.36
C ALA A 39 10.59 1.86 4.77
N HIS A 40 10.70 0.74 5.48
CA HIS A 40 9.99 -0.52 5.19
C HIS A 40 8.46 -0.38 5.43
N THR A 41 7.80 0.56 4.75
CA THR A 41 6.50 1.11 5.19
C THR A 41 5.27 0.42 4.62
N GLY A 42 5.42 -0.64 3.82
CA GLY A 42 4.26 -1.34 3.26
C GLY A 42 4.44 -2.85 3.19
N GLN A 43 3.92 -3.57 4.18
CA GLN A 43 3.66 -5.01 4.02
C GLN A 43 2.64 -5.18 2.89
N MET A 44 2.98 -5.96 1.87
CA MET A 44 2.11 -6.27 0.75
C MET A 44 1.47 -7.63 0.95
N TYR A 45 0.20 -7.72 0.56
CA TYR A 45 -0.62 -8.90 0.66
C TYR A 45 -1.25 -9.22 -0.68
N LEU A 46 -1.29 -10.51 -1.02
CA LEU A 46 -1.89 -11.03 -2.24
C LEU A 46 -3.07 -11.94 -1.88
N CYS A 47 -4.24 -11.63 -2.43
CA CYS A 47 -5.39 -12.51 -2.36
C CYS A 47 -5.47 -13.40 -3.59
N LYS A 48 -5.31 -14.72 -3.40
CA LYS A 48 -5.44 -15.71 -4.50
C LYS A 48 -6.86 -15.84 -5.06
N ARG A 49 -7.89 -15.45 -4.30
CA ARG A 49 -9.30 -15.57 -4.75
C ARG A 49 -9.71 -14.48 -5.74
N CYS A 50 -9.32 -13.24 -5.49
CA CYS A 50 -9.75 -12.09 -6.30
C CYS A 50 -8.60 -11.33 -6.96
N GLY A 51 -7.35 -11.77 -6.78
CA GLY A 51 -6.17 -11.12 -7.34
C GLY A 51 -5.84 -9.77 -6.69
N TYR A 52 -6.42 -9.44 -5.53
CA TYR A 52 -6.10 -8.21 -4.82
C TYR A 52 -4.63 -8.22 -4.40
N GLN A 53 -3.89 -7.16 -4.74
CA GLN A 53 -2.53 -6.92 -4.28
C GLN A 53 -2.46 -5.52 -3.67
N GLY A 54 -2.05 -5.42 -2.40
CA GLY A 54 -1.91 -4.14 -1.73
C GLY A 54 -1.53 -4.28 -0.26
N SER A 55 -1.34 -3.13 0.39
CA SER A 55 -0.94 -3.08 1.80
C SER A 55 -2.09 -3.03 2.78
N PHE A 56 -3.32 -2.89 2.31
CA PHE A 56 -4.50 -2.78 3.15
C PHE A 56 -5.13 -4.16 3.36
N ILE A 57 -5.25 -4.57 4.61
CA ILE A 57 -5.85 -5.85 5.02
C ILE A 57 -6.84 -5.61 6.15
N LEU A 58 -7.82 -6.49 6.26
CA LEU A 58 -8.67 -6.57 7.45
C LEU A 58 -8.07 -7.60 8.39
N GLU A 59 -7.99 -7.27 9.67
CA GLU A 59 -7.57 -8.21 10.71
C GLU A 59 -8.82 -8.62 11.48
N ALA A 60 -9.06 -9.92 11.59
CA ALA A 60 -10.17 -10.50 12.34
C ALA A 60 -9.63 -11.30 13.53
N ASP A 61 -10.24 -11.14 14.69
CA ASP A 61 -9.81 -11.81 15.92
C ASP A 61 -10.38 -13.23 16.05
N ASP A 62 -11.50 -13.53 15.36
CA ASP A 62 -12.17 -14.84 15.40
C ASP A 62 -12.74 -15.26 14.03
N VAL A 63 -12.91 -16.57 13.85
CA VAL A 63 -13.49 -17.21 12.65
C VAL A 63 -14.94 -16.77 12.40
N ARG A 64 -15.67 -16.36 13.45
CA ARG A 64 -17.03 -15.81 13.33
C ARG A 64 -17.02 -14.47 12.59
N GLU A 65 -16.07 -13.62 12.91
CA GLU A 65 -15.89 -12.30 12.31
C GLU A 65 -15.48 -12.43 10.83
N ILE A 66 -14.66 -13.43 10.49
CA ILE A 66 -14.33 -13.73 9.08
C ILE A 66 -15.59 -14.02 8.25
N LYS A 67 -16.53 -14.79 8.80
CA LYS A 67 -17.79 -15.12 8.10
C LYS A 67 -18.69 -13.90 7.92
N GLU A 68 -18.64 -12.96 8.85
CA GLU A 68 -19.38 -11.70 8.77
C GLU A 68 -18.77 -10.78 7.71
N ILE A 69 -17.45 -10.58 7.76
CA ILE A 69 -16.70 -9.83 6.74
C ILE A 69 -16.90 -10.43 5.34
N GLU A 70 -16.90 -11.77 5.20
CA GLU A 70 -17.16 -12.41 3.91
C GLU A 70 -18.58 -12.12 3.39
N LYS A 71 -19.59 -12.14 4.27
CA LYS A 71 -20.97 -11.80 3.91
C LYS A 71 -21.10 -10.34 3.49
N GLU A 72 -20.51 -9.41 4.25
CA GLU A 72 -20.50 -7.98 3.93
C GLU A 72 -19.79 -7.70 2.60
N CYS A 73 -18.60 -8.27 2.39
CA CYS A 73 -17.88 -8.15 1.12
C CYS A 73 -18.71 -8.68 -0.06
N ARG A 74 -19.41 -9.80 0.13
CA ARG A 74 -20.27 -10.39 -0.91
C ARG A 74 -21.45 -9.48 -1.23
N GLN A 75 -22.08 -8.86 -0.22
CA GLN A 75 -23.15 -7.88 -0.40
C GLN A 75 -22.66 -6.63 -1.13
N LEU A 76 -21.50 -6.08 -0.73
CA LEU A 76 -20.89 -4.92 -1.39
C LEU A 76 -20.50 -5.19 -2.84
N LYS A 77 -20.05 -6.42 -3.14
CA LYS A 77 -19.76 -6.86 -4.51
C LYS A 77 -21.04 -6.96 -5.34
N SER A 78 -22.11 -7.55 -4.81
CA SER A 78 -23.42 -7.58 -5.51
C SER A 78 -24.03 -6.19 -5.71
N ALA A 79 -23.72 -5.23 -4.82
CA ALA A 79 -24.15 -3.84 -4.93
C ALA A 79 -23.31 -3.02 -5.94
N GLY A 80 -22.31 -3.62 -6.59
CA GLY A 80 -21.44 -2.93 -7.56
C GLY A 80 -20.57 -1.82 -6.95
N LYS A 81 -20.45 -1.75 -5.62
CA LYS A 81 -19.75 -0.66 -4.91
C LYS A 81 -18.26 -0.90 -4.71
N SER A 82 -17.76 -2.12 -4.91
CA SER A 82 -16.33 -2.43 -4.78
C SER A 82 -15.57 -2.04 -6.07
N LYS A 83 -15.46 -0.74 -6.35
CA LYS A 83 -14.49 -0.24 -7.32
C LYS A 83 -13.13 -0.24 -6.64
N ILE A 84 -12.34 -1.29 -6.88
CA ILE A 84 -10.90 -1.26 -6.62
C ILE A 84 -10.36 -0.16 -7.53
N THR A 85 -10.21 1.07 -7.03
CA THR A 85 -9.49 2.11 -7.75
C THR A 85 -8.02 1.91 -7.45
N PRO A 86 -7.22 1.31 -8.36
CA PRO A 86 -5.78 1.30 -8.18
C PRO A 86 -5.33 2.76 -8.02
N PHE A 87 -4.42 3.00 -7.07
CA PHE A 87 -3.78 4.29 -6.91
C PHE A 87 -3.10 4.64 -8.23
N ARG A 88 -3.73 5.52 -9.01
CA ARG A 88 -3.24 5.94 -10.32
C ARG A 88 -2.58 7.29 -10.10
N PHE A 89 -1.25 7.33 -10.21
CA PHE A 89 -0.55 8.61 -10.22
C PHE A 89 -1.17 9.52 -11.29
N PRO A 90 -1.43 10.80 -10.98
CA PRO A 90 -2.00 11.74 -11.94
C PRO A 90 -1.17 11.72 -13.23
N ALA A 91 -1.81 11.61 -14.40
CA ALA A 91 -1.10 11.52 -15.68
C ALA A 91 -0.13 12.69 -15.91
N GLY A 92 -0.42 13.87 -15.32
CA GLY A 92 0.43 15.06 -15.37
C GLY A 92 1.66 15.04 -14.46
N TRP A 93 1.78 14.07 -13.54
CA TRP A 93 2.86 14.03 -12.55
C TRP A 93 4.24 13.86 -13.21
N LYS A 94 4.32 13.13 -14.34
CA LYS A 94 5.57 12.99 -15.11
C LYS A 94 6.10 14.33 -15.62
N TRP A 95 5.22 15.26 -16.00
CA TRP A 95 5.63 16.57 -16.51
C TRP A 95 6.14 17.48 -15.40
N PHE A 96 5.48 17.45 -14.23
CA PHE A 96 5.92 18.15 -13.03
C PHE A 96 7.36 17.79 -12.63
N TRP A 97 7.69 16.50 -12.59
CA TRP A 97 9.07 16.06 -12.27
C TRP A 97 10.10 16.44 -13.33
N ARG A 98 9.72 16.49 -14.61
CA ARG A 98 10.61 16.98 -15.67
C ARG A 98 10.96 18.45 -15.47
N LEU A 99 9.98 19.29 -15.12
CA LEU A 99 10.23 20.71 -14.83
C LEU A 99 11.12 20.90 -13.60
N ILE A 100 10.85 20.17 -12.51
CA ILE A 100 11.69 20.22 -11.31
C ILE A 100 13.14 19.84 -11.63
N LEU A 101 13.36 18.76 -12.38
CA LEU A 101 14.70 18.33 -12.78
C LEU A 101 15.45 19.42 -13.54
N VAL A 102 14.79 20.08 -14.50
CA VAL A 102 15.40 21.17 -15.27
C VAL A 102 15.78 22.35 -14.37
N LEU A 103 14.89 22.76 -13.45
CA LEU A 103 15.16 23.85 -12.51
C LEU A 103 16.35 23.53 -11.59
N VAL A 104 16.44 22.30 -11.09
CA VAL A 104 17.57 21.85 -10.26
C VAL A 104 18.87 21.92 -11.07
N VAL A 105 18.89 21.43 -12.31
CA VAL A 105 20.09 21.50 -13.16
C VAL A 105 20.53 22.95 -13.41
N ILE A 106 19.59 23.87 -13.69
CA ILE A 106 19.91 25.29 -13.88
C ILE A 106 20.49 25.89 -12.60
N MET A 107 19.87 25.61 -11.45
CA MET A 107 20.32 26.14 -10.16
C MET A 107 21.70 25.66 -9.76
N TRP A 108 22.04 24.40 -10.04
CA TRP A 108 23.30 23.80 -9.60
C TRP A 108 24.44 23.90 -10.61
N ILE A 109 24.16 24.12 -11.90
CA ILE A 109 25.20 24.20 -12.95
C ILE A 109 25.34 25.61 -13.50
N VAL A 110 24.23 26.23 -13.92
CA VAL A 110 24.27 27.49 -14.67
C VAL A 110 24.57 28.67 -13.76
N LEU A 111 23.91 28.73 -12.60
CA LEU A 111 24.13 29.82 -11.63
C LEU A 111 25.56 29.86 -11.06
N PRO A 112 26.16 28.73 -10.62
CA PRO A 112 27.55 28.73 -10.15
C PRO A 112 28.55 29.02 -11.27
N ALA A 113 28.32 28.52 -12.48
CA ALA A 113 29.18 28.82 -13.63
C ALA A 113 29.15 30.31 -13.96
N ALA A 114 27.96 30.92 -14.05
CA ALA A 114 27.82 32.35 -14.30
C ALA A 114 28.43 33.22 -13.18
N PHE A 115 28.31 32.80 -11.92
CA PHE A 115 28.93 33.48 -10.79
C PHE A 115 30.47 33.41 -10.84
N LEU A 116 31.03 32.26 -11.20
CA LEU A 116 32.48 32.09 -11.37
C LEU A 116 33.01 32.92 -12.55
N PHE A 117 32.31 32.94 -13.68
CA PHE A 117 32.70 33.75 -14.84
C PHE A 117 32.65 35.26 -14.55
N ASN A 118 31.65 35.74 -13.81
CA ASN A 118 31.58 37.15 -13.40
C ASN A 118 32.61 37.55 -12.34
N MET A 119 33.14 36.60 -11.56
CA MET A 119 34.22 36.85 -10.59
C MET A 119 35.62 36.84 -11.25
N LEU A 120 35.72 36.27 -12.45
CA LEU A 120 36.97 36.16 -13.23
C LEU A 120 37.14 37.26 -14.29
N ALA A 121 36.07 38.01 -14.60
CA ALA A 121 36.07 39.16 -15.50
C ALA A 121 36.20 40.48 -14.72
#